data_AF-A0A2H0AN45-F1
#
_entry.id   AF-A0A2H0AN45-F1
#
_cell.length_a   1.000
_cell.length_b   1.000
_cell.length_c   1.000
_cell.angle_alpha   90.00
_cell.angle_beta   90.00
_cell.angle_gamma   90.00
#
_symmetry.space_group_name_H-M   'P 1'
#
loop_
_entity.id
_entity.type
_entity.pdbx_description
1 polymer ?
#
loop_
_entity_poly.entity_id
_entity_poly.type
_entity_poly.pdbx_seq_one_letter_code
_entity_poly.pdbx_strand_id
1 'polypeptide(L)'
;MFIIVLALLFSSCMKQIPGAVKAANPIMEVEMDLFFMDLVAAQVKMNQLMLERMPISRDDNWPELLVHYSDGETANDKEKAARKAYEACLERALKEDFSFYRIFDFSIYLGALFRVGSMEDLMGCALVAARGKLAIEASKILGKRYEHAKWVLSSLPFGCKCSYYSTKFLSLRPGISECRVGVGGPECSFFARPTEQIMHEKLFGGGLKSWVDLKVPSECFRVVSGEHLGGATKGKGSGTFESVFYSLLPSGLRDDLQRVDDELFMAVSDLETIEAKLKETHLREPEKAVLRRQMKSLEKEKDNKEGIQKKLYKQAMTTIEPNREKIAAAKKLLRIAEYIDDTFVEVNTAMIALTVKIIDDVLLFGELGPGDMAQRAAFLTMHGIVKGVDLQKRIELLGKRAISLPVTWASTWGYAIAQKMKVSRYKDYLEAMVKMEKKMKKKA
;
A
#
# COMPACT_ATOMS: atom_id res chain seq x y z
N MET A 1 -16.64 -7.36 19.97
CA MET A 1 -17.91 -6.61 19.86
C MET A 1 -17.82 -5.46 18.85
N PHE A 2 -16.80 -4.58 18.91
CA PHE A 2 -16.61 -3.48 17.94
C PHE A 2 -16.50 -3.93 16.47
N ILE A 3 -15.78 -5.02 16.20
CA ILE A 3 -15.59 -5.58 14.84
C ILE A 3 -16.91 -6.13 14.25
N ILE A 4 -17.81 -6.65 15.08
CA ILE A 4 -19.11 -7.20 14.65
C ILE A 4 -20.09 -6.05 14.33
N VAL A 5 -20.06 -4.96 15.10
CA VAL A 5 -20.85 -3.75 14.81
C VAL A 5 -20.35 -3.06 13.55
N LEU A 6 -19.04 -2.95 13.35
CA LEU A 6 -18.44 -2.47 12.09
C LEU A 6 -18.87 -3.38 10.92
N ALA A 7 -18.73 -4.70 11.04
CA ALA A 7 -19.15 -5.63 10.01
C ALA A 7 -20.64 -5.50 9.64
N LEU A 8 -21.53 -5.29 10.62
CA LEU A 8 -22.98 -5.07 10.39
C LEU A 8 -23.29 -3.71 9.76
N LEU A 9 -22.53 -2.66 10.09
CA LEU A 9 -22.62 -1.33 9.46
C LEU A 9 -22.11 -1.33 8.02
N PHE A 10 -21.29 -2.31 7.62
CA PHE A 10 -20.68 -2.42 6.30
C PHE A 10 -21.25 -3.55 5.42
N SER A 11 -21.95 -4.53 6.01
CA SER A 11 -22.64 -5.60 5.27
C SER A 11 -24.07 -5.24 4.86
N SER A 12 -24.60 -4.11 5.33
CA SER A 12 -25.91 -3.62 4.93
C SER A 12 -25.80 -2.85 3.62
N CYS A 13 -26.48 -3.35 2.58
CA CYS A 13 -26.58 -2.70 1.28
C CYS A 13 -27.26 -1.34 1.46
N MET A 14 -26.67 -0.25 0.95
CA MET A 14 -27.29 1.08 1.10
C MET A 14 -28.67 1.13 0.45
N LYS A 15 -28.88 0.37 -0.64
CA LYS A 15 -30.19 0.23 -1.29
C LYS A 15 -31.27 -0.34 -0.38
N GLN A 16 -30.91 -1.03 0.70
CA GLN A 16 -31.85 -1.56 1.70
C GLN A 16 -32.22 -0.53 2.78
N ILE A 17 -31.61 0.66 2.77
CA ILE A 17 -31.85 1.73 3.75
C ILE A 17 -32.23 3.01 2.99
N PRO A 18 -33.54 3.23 2.74
CA PRO A 18 -34.02 4.36 1.92
C PRO A 18 -33.51 5.73 2.37
N GLY A 19 -33.40 5.96 3.69
CA GLY A 19 -32.84 7.19 4.25
C GLY A 19 -31.34 7.39 3.94
N ALA A 20 -30.57 6.31 3.79
CA ALA A 20 -29.15 6.39 3.44
C ALA A 20 -28.94 6.74 1.96
N VAL A 21 -29.74 6.15 1.07
CA VAL A 21 -29.74 6.47 -0.38
C VAL A 21 -30.11 7.94 -0.63
N LYS A 22 -31.08 8.46 0.13
CA LYS A 22 -31.47 9.88 0.03
C LYS A 22 -30.38 10.83 0.52
N ALA A 23 -29.70 10.46 1.61
CA ALA A 23 -28.68 11.28 2.25
C ALA A 23 -27.36 11.35 1.47
N ALA A 24 -26.92 10.22 0.90
CA ALA A 24 -25.66 10.13 0.20
C ALA A 24 -25.65 10.96 -1.10
N ASN A 25 -24.52 11.59 -1.39
CA ASN A 25 -24.25 12.14 -2.73
C ASN A 25 -23.40 11.14 -3.52
N PRO A 26 -23.94 10.45 -4.54
CA PRO A 26 -23.21 9.37 -5.22
C PRO A 26 -21.90 9.83 -5.87
N ILE A 27 -21.78 11.11 -6.28
CA ILE A 27 -20.52 11.67 -6.79
C ILE A 27 -19.46 11.66 -5.68
N MET A 28 -19.82 12.13 -4.48
CA MET A 28 -18.90 12.19 -3.34
C MET A 28 -18.55 10.80 -2.82
N GLU A 29 -19.52 9.88 -2.76
CA GLU A 29 -19.28 8.51 -2.30
C GLU A 29 -18.30 7.75 -3.19
N VAL A 30 -18.47 7.82 -4.53
CA VAL A 30 -17.52 7.21 -5.48
C VAL A 30 -16.15 7.91 -5.44
N GLU A 31 -16.10 9.23 -5.29
CA GLU A 31 -14.82 9.96 -5.13
C GLU A 31 -14.06 9.51 -3.89
N MET A 32 -14.73 9.30 -2.75
CA MET A 32 -14.09 8.78 -1.54
C MET A 32 -13.54 7.37 -1.73
N ASP A 33 -14.30 6.50 -2.40
CA ASP A 33 -13.86 5.13 -2.67
C ASP A 33 -12.65 5.09 -3.60
N LEU A 34 -12.68 5.89 -4.68
CA LEU A 34 -11.57 6.03 -5.60
C LEU A 34 -10.33 6.57 -4.91
N PHE A 35 -10.49 7.60 -4.09
CA PHE A 35 -9.39 8.20 -3.36
C PHE A 35 -8.73 7.21 -2.39
N PHE A 36 -9.53 6.45 -1.62
CA PHE A 36 -8.98 5.42 -0.75
C PHE A 36 -8.24 4.35 -1.57
N MET A 37 -8.78 3.95 -2.72
CA MET A 37 -8.13 2.99 -3.59
C MET A 37 -6.80 3.49 -4.18
N ASP A 38 -6.71 4.78 -4.50
CA ASP A 38 -5.46 5.39 -4.94
C ASP A 38 -4.40 5.34 -3.84
N LEU A 39 -4.77 5.58 -2.58
CA LEU A 39 -3.84 5.44 -1.46
C LEU A 39 -3.35 4.00 -1.29
N VAL A 40 -4.25 3.02 -1.39
CA VAL A 40 -3.86 1.60 -1.28
C VAL A 40 -2.93 1.22 -2.43
N ALA A 41 -3.23 1.61 -3.66
CA ALA A 41 -2.37 1.34 -4.81
C ALA A 41 -1.00 2.04 -4.69
N ALA A 42 -0.96 3.24 -4.10
CA ALA A 42 0.26 3.99 -3.85
C ALA A 42 1.13 3.28 -2.81
N GLN A 43 0.51 2.79 -1.75
CA GLN A 43 1.17 2.02 -0.71
C GLN A 43 1.69 0.67 -1.22
N VAL A 44 0.90 -0.05 -2.02
CA VAL A 44 1.34 -1.30 -2.68
C VAL A 44 2.59 -1.03 -3.51
N LYS A 45 2.62 0.07 -4.27
CA LYS A 45 3.81 0.44 -5.03
C LYS A 45 5.00 0.75 -4.13
N MET A 46 4.78 1.51 -3.05
CA MET A 46 5.83 1.84 -2.09
C MET A 46 6.45 0.57 -1.47
N ASN A 47 5.60 -0.37 -1.05
CA ASN A 47 6.03 -1.67 -0.51
C ASN A 47 6.87 -2.46 -1.53
N GLN A 48 6.46 -2.47 -2.79
CA GLN A 48 7.24 -3.11 -3.86
C GLN A 48 8.64 -2.49 -3.97
N LEU A 49 8.72 -1.15 -4.02
CA LEU A 49 10.01 -0.45 -4.11
C LEU A 49 10.91 -0.73 -2.89
N MET A 50 10.34 -0.79 -1.68
CA MET A 50 11.08 -1.17 -0.46
C MET A 50 11.65 -2.58 -0.54
N LEU A 51 10.86 -3.55 -1.01
CA LEU A 51 11.29 -4.95 -1.05
C LEU A 51 12.31 -5.22 -2.15
N GLU A 52 12.18 -4.56 -3.30
CA GLU A 52 12.90 -4.90 -4.53
C GLU A 52 14.04 -3.95 -4.89
N ARG A 53 14.04 -2.72 -4.38
CA ARG A 53 14.94 -1.66 -4.85
C ARG A 53 15.79 -1.03 -3.75
N MET A 54 15.28 -0.98 -2.52
CA MET A 54 15.99 -0.35 -1.40
C MET A 54 17.07 -1.27 -0.85
N PRO A 55 18.35 -0.86 -0.89
CA PRO A 55 19.41 -1.63 -0.26
C PRO A 55 19.30 -1.53 1.26
N ILE A 56 19.62 -2.63 1.94
CA ILE A 56 19.68 -2.72 3.39
C ILE A 56 21.15 -2.76 3.78
N SER A 57 21.53 -1.84 4.67
CA SER A 57 22.88 -1.72 5.21
C SER A 57 22.92 -2.09 6.67
N ARG A 58 24.11 -2.47 7.15
CA ARG A 58 24.39 -2.64 8.58
C ARG A 58 24.20 -1.34 9.37
N ASP A 59 24.57 -0.21 8.79
CA ASP A 59 24.73 1.06 9.52
C ASP A 59 23.56 2.03 9.32
N ASP A 60 22.85 1.92 8.19
CA ASP A 60 21.71 2.80 7.89
C ASP A 60 20.43 2.30 8.58
N ASN A 61 19.73 3.21 9.25
CA ASN A 61 18.56 2.91 10.07
C ASN A 61 17.23 3.30 9.41
N TRP A 62 17.17 3.38 8.07
CA TRP A 62 15.92 3.63 7.37
C TRP A 62 14.81 2.61 7.69
N PRO A 63 15.06 1.29 7.90
CA PRO A 63 14.00 0.36 8.28
C PRO A 63 13.39 0.68 9.65
N GLU A 64 14.23 1.00 10.64
CA GLU A 64 13.81 1.39 11.98
C GLU A 64 13.03 2.72 11.96
N LEU A 65 13.43 3.65 11.08
CA LEU A 65 12.77 4.94 10.91
C LEU A 65 11.32 4.80 10.43
N LEU A 66 11.05 3.87 9.49
CA LEU A 66 9.71 3.61 8.97
C LEU A 66 8.72 3.19 10.07
N VAL A 67 9.16 2.29 10.95
CA VAL A 67 8.33 1.75 12.03
C VAL A 67 8.22 2.75 13.18
N HIS A 68 9.28 3.51 13.49
CA HIS A 68 9.28 4.47 14.60
C HIS A 68 8.17 5.54 14.48
N TYR A 69 7.91 6.02 13.27
CA TYR A 69 6.79 6.96 13.03
C TYR A 69 5.43 6.33 13.42
N SER A 70 5.26 5.06 13.06
CA SER A 70 4.05 4.28 13.31
C SER A 70 3.85 3.92 14.78
N ASP A 71 4.91 3.50 15.47
CA ASP A 71 4.89 3.19 16.91
C ASP A 71 4.47 4.42 17.74
N GLY A 72 4.80 5.59 17.20
CA GLY A 72 4.41 6.84 17.81
C GLY A 72 5.09 7.13 19.15
N GLU A 73 6.23 6.49 19.40
CA GLU A 73 7.04 6.75 20.57
C GLU A 73 7.55 8.19 20.56
N THR A 74 7.45 8.85 21.71
CA THR A 74 8.05 10.16 21.95
C THR A 74 8.67 10.15 23.34
N ALA A 75 9.92 10.60 23.46
CA ALA A 75 10.64 10.56 24.72
C ALA A 75 10.23 11.66 25.71
N ASN A 76 9.67 12.77 25.23
CA ASN A 76 9.32 13.94 26.03
C ASN A 76 8.30 14.85 25.31
N ASP A 77 7.79 15.86 26.02
CA ASP A 77 6.80 16.82 25.49
C ASP A 77 7.32 17.65 24.30
N LYS A 78 8.64 17.89 24.23
CA LYS A 78 9.25 18.58 23.09
C LYS A 78 9.16 17.73 21.82
N GLU A 79 9.46 16.43 21.90
CA GLU A 79 9.27 15.50 20.77
C GLU A 79 7.78 15.36 20.40
N LYS A 80 6.87 15.40 21.38
CA LYS A 80 5.42 15.38 21.12
C LYS A 80 4.95 16.62 20.35
N ALA A 81 5.43 17.82 20.71
CA ALA A 81 5.14 19.04 19.96
C ALA A 81 5.76 19.01 18.56
N ALA A 82 7.02 18.58 18.43
CA ALA A 82 7.69 18.42 17.14
C ALA A 82 6.98 17.39 16.24
N ARG A 83 6.41 16.32 16.82
CA ARG A 83 5.63 15.33 16.08
C ARG A 83 4.37 15.94 15.48
N LYS A 84 3.64 16.79 16.22
CA LYS A 84 2.49 17.51 15.65
C LYS A 84 2.88 18.35 14.44
N ALA A 85 4.02 19.05 14.52
CA ALA A 85 4.55 19.82 13.39
C ALA A 85 4.93 18.92 12.21
N TYR A 86 5.54 17.76 12.48
CA TYR A 86 5.85 16.76 11.46
C TYR A 86 4.60 16.22 10.78
N GLU A 87 3.57 15.84 11.54
CA GLU A 87 2.30 15.35 11.01
C GLU A 87 1.55 16.41 10.19
N ALA A 88 1.57 17.68 10.62
CA ALA A 88 1.01 18.78 9.84
C ALA A 88 1.80 19.01 8.53
N CYS A 89 3.10 18.74 8.50
CA CYS A 89 3.90 18.77 7.29
C CYS A 89 3.53 17.62 6.33
N LEU A 90 3.39 16.39 6.85
CA LEU A 90 2.94 15.24 6.07
C LEU A 90 1.52 15.46 5.51
N GLU A 91 0.61 16.07 6.27
CA GLU A 91 -0.73 16.39 5.80
C GLU A 91 -0.72 17.41 4.66
N ARG A 92 0.20 18.40 4.68
CA ARG A 92 0.39 19.32 3.56
C ARG A 92 0.92 18.59 2.32
N ALA A 93 1.90 17.70 2.48
CA ALA A 93 2.43 16.90 1.38
C ALA A 93 1.33 16.00 0.77
N LEU A 94 0.52 15.36 1.62
CA LEU A 94 -0.60 14.52 1.19
C LEU A 94 -1.64 15.31 0.36
N LYS A 95 -1.91 16.58 0.72
CA LYS A 95 -2.78 17.49 -0.04
C LYS A 95 -2.20 17.91 -1.39
N GLU A 96 -0.87 17.92 -1.52
CA GLU A 96 -0.18 18.17 -2.79
C GLU A 96 -0.22 16.93 -3.69
N ASP A 97 -0.05 15.74 -3.10
CA ASP A 97 0.02 14.46 -3.80
C ASP A 97 -1.35 13.96 -4.29
N PHE A 98 -2.42 14.26 -3.55
CA PHE A 98 -3.79 13.86 -3.86
C PHE A 98 -4.73 15.07 -3.82
N SER A 99 -5.19 15.48 -5.00
CA SER A 99 -6.05 16.65 -5.18
C SER A 99 -7.41 16.52 -4.50
N PHE A 100 -7.86 15.30 -4.19
CA PHE A 100 -9.08 15.03 -3.42
C PHE A 100 -9.16 15.91 -2.16
N TYR A 101 -8.10 15.98 -1.35
CA TYR A 101 -8.09 16.77 -0.11
C TYR A 101 -8.10 18.28 -0.33
N ARG A 102 -7.71 18.75 -1.51
CA ARG A 102 -7.74 20.17 -1.87
C ARG A 102 -9.12 20.57 -2.42
N ILE A 103 -9.74 19.67 -3.16
CA ILE A 103 -11.01 19.90 -3.85
C ILE A 103 -12.18 19.72 -2.88
N PHE A 104 -12.16 18.70 -2.02
CA PHE A 104 -13.31 18.35 -1.19
C PHE A 104 -13.11 18.70 0.29
N ASP A 105 -14.13 19.33 0.88
CA ASP A 105 -14.21 19.60 2.32
C ASP A 105 -15.16 18.60 2.99
N PHE A 106 -14.57 17.53 3.52
CA PHE A 106 -15.32 16.43 4.12
C PHE A 106 -16.09 16.84 5.39
N SER A 107 -15.56 17.79 6.16
CA SER A 107 -16.26 18.29 7.36
C SER A 107 -17.56 19.00 6.98
N ILE A 108 -17.54 19.76 5.89
CA ILE A 108 -18.75 20.40 5.35
C ILE A 108 -19.70 19.36 4.78
N TYR A 109 -19.21 18.33 4.07
CA TYR A 109 -20.04 17.25 3.54
C TYR A 109 -20.79 16.53 4.66
N LEU A 110 -20.09 16.10 5.72
CA LEU A 110 -20.71 15.46 6.87
C LEU A 110 -21.74 16.36 7.55
N GLY A 111 -21.46 17.66 7.69
CA GLY A 111 -22.41 18.62 8.24
C GLY A 111 -23.66 18.80 7.37
N ALA A 112 -23.53 18.67 6.05
CA ALA A 112 -24.65 18.76 5.11
C ALA A 112 -25.57 17.54 5.15
N LEU A 113 -25.06 16.35 5.51
CA LEU A 113 -25.87 15.12 5.64
C LEU A 113 -26.98 15.28 6.67
N PHE A 114 -26.74 15.94 7.80
CA PHE A 114 -27.70 16.00 8.91
C PHE A 114 -28.84 17.05 8.76
N ARG A 115 -29.06 17.61 7.56
CA ARG A 115 -30.15 18.55 7.27
C ARG A 115 -31.42 17.82 6.82
N VAL A 116 -31.96 16.94 7.67
CA VAL A 116 -33.11 16.06 7.34
C VAL A 116 -34.26 16.16 8.35
N GLY A 117 -35.49 15.94 7.86
CA GLY A 117 -36.74 16.16 8.61
C GLY A 117 -37.37 14.93 9.27
N SER A 118 -36.85 13.71 9.06
CA SER A 118 -37.40 12.46 9.63
C SER A 118 -36.34 11.62 10.36
N MET A 119 -36.78 10.75 11.29
CA MET A 119 -35.90 9.87 12.08
C MET A 119 -35.24 8.76 11.24
N GLU A 120 -35.94 8.21 10.25
CA GLU A 120 -35.37 7.22 9.31
C GLU A 120 -34.27 7.85 8.45
N ASP A 121 -34.47 9.09 7.99
CA ASP A 121 -33.44 9.85 7.26
C ASP A 121 -32.26 10.16 8.18
N LEU A 122 -32.49 10.48 9.46
CA LEU A 122 -31.43 10.73 10.43
C LEU A 122 -30.54 9.49 10.67
N MET A 123 -31.15 8.31 10.79
CA MET A 123 -30.42 7.04 10.90
C MET A 123 -29.63 6.72 9.64
N GLY A 124 -30.22 6.97 8.46
CA GLY A 124 -29.52 6.85 7.18
C GLY A 124 -28.32 7.79 7.07
N CYS A 125 -28.47 9.06 7.47
CA CYS A 125 -27.41 10.05 7.51
C CYS A 125 -26.29 9.65 8.48
N ALA A 126 -26.64 9.16 9.67
CA ALA A 126 -25.67 8.69 10.66
C ALA A 126 -24.83 7.52 10.13
N LEU A 127 -25.46 6.60 9.39
CA LEU A 127 -24.76 5.49 8.75
C LEU A 127 -23.79 5.97 7.67
N VAL A 128 -24.25 6.80 6.73
CA VAL A 128 -23.40 7.37 5.66
C VAL A 128 -22.23 8.16 6.28
N ALA A 129 -22.51 8.99 7.29
CA ALA A 129 -21.50 9.77 7.99
C ALA A 129 -20.46 8.89 8.71
N ALA A 130 -20.89 7.82 9.38
CA ALA A 130 -20.00 6.89 10.05
C ALA A 130 -19.08 6.15 9.07
N ARG A 131 -19.65 5.67 7.94
CA ARG A 131 -18.88 4.99 6.88
C ARG A 131 -17.86 5.92 6.23
N GLY A 132 -18.29 7.12 5.81
CA GLY A 132 -17.40 8.12 5.23
C GLY A 132 -16.30 8.55 6.20
N LYS A 133 -16.64 8.77 7.48
CA LYS A 133 -15.65 9.17 8.50
C LYS A 133 -14.57 8.10 8.67
N LEU A 134 -14.95 6.82 8.69
CA LEU A 134 -13.99 5.73 8.80
C LEU A 134 -13.07 5.66 7.58
N ALA A 135 -13.62 5.75 6.36
CA ALA A 135 -12.83 5.74 5.14
C ALA A 135 -11.83 6.92 5.10
N ILE A 136 -12.26 8.11 5.49
CA ILE A 136 -11.40 9.31 5.51
C ILE A 136 -10.34 9.25 6.60
N GLU A 137 -10.65 8.79 7.81
CA GLU A 137 -9.65 8.64 8.86
C GLU A 137 -8.62 7.55 8.52
N ALA A 138 -9.07 6.41 7.97
CA ALA A 138 -8.18 5.38 7.44
C ALA A 138 -7.28 5.95 6.33
N SER A 139 -7.86 6.74 5.41
CA SER A 139 -7.12 7.41 4.34
C SER A 139 -6.06 8.38 4.89
N LYS A 140 -6.35 9.15 5.94
CA LYS A 140 -5.38 10.07 6.53
C LYS A 140 -4.23 9.33 7.20
N ILE A 141 -4.52 8.23 7.91
CA ILE A 141 -3.49 7.42 8.57
C ILE A 141 -2.57 6.80 7.51
N LEU A 142 -3.17 6.11 6.53
CA LEU A 142 -2.47 5.47 5.43
C LEU A 142 -1.69 6.49 4.59
N GLY A 143 -2.32 7.61 4.23
CA GLY A 143 -1.71 8.68 3.45
C GLY A 143 -0.50 9.30 4.15
N LYS A 144 -0.58 9.57 5.46
CA LYS A 144 0.59 10.06 6.20
C LYS A 144 1.71 9.01 6.29
N ARG A 145 1.37 7.72 6.44
CA ARG A 145 2.37 6.63 6.39
C ARG A 145 3.03 6.51 5.03
N TYR A 146 2.25 6.66 3.96
CA TYR A 146 2.74 6.70 2.59
C TYR A 146 3.68 7.89 2.38
N GLU A 147 3.29 9.10 2.77
CA GLU A 147 4.14 10.30 2.68
C GLU A 147 5.43 10.13 3.50
N HIS A 148 5.33 9.62 4.72
CA HIS A 148 6.49 9.31 5.53
C HIS A 148 7.45 8.37 4.79
N ALA A 149 6.97 7.25 4.27
CA ALA A 149 7.77 6.30 3.52
C ALA A 149 8.36 6.93 2.25
N LYS A 150 7.57 7.70 1.48
CA LYS A 150 8.03 8.43 0.29
C LYS A 150 9.27 9.27 0.61
N TRP A 151 9.26 10.01 1.72
CA TRP A 151 10.42 10.82 2.15
C TRP A 151 11.56 10.00 2.75
N VAL A 152 11.28 8.86 3.37
CA VAL A 152 12.34 7.97 3.87
C VAL A 152 13.11 7.32 2.73
N LEU A 153 12.46 7.05 1.58
CA LEU A 153 13.08 6.34 0.45
C LEU A 153 13.61 7.25 -0.66
N SER A 154 13.08 8.46 -0.79
CA SER A 154 13.42 9.40 -1.87
C SER A 154 14.90 9.81 -1.86
N SER A 155 15.45 10.12 -3.03
CA SER A 155 16.75 10.80 -3.17
C SER A 155 16.77 12.20 -2.54
N LEU A 156 15.61 12.83 -2.34
CA LEU A 156 15.53 14.04 -1.51
C LEU A 156 15.89 13.68 -0.06
N PRO A 157 16.95 14.26 0.51
CA PRO A 157 17.41 13.85 1.82
C PRO A 157 16.35 13.99 2.93
N PHE A 158 16.25 12.95 3.76
CA PHE A 158 15.25 12.85 4.82
C PHE A 158 15.38 14.01 5.83
N GLY A 159 14.26 14.66 6.14
CA GLY A 159 14.25 15.79 7.07
C GLY A 159 14.34 17.17 6.41
N CYS A 160 14.66 17.25 5.11
CA CYS A 160 14.73 18.53 4.39
C CYS A 160 13.36 19.16 4.12
N LYS A 161 12.38 18.36 3.65
CA LYS A 161 11.00 18.86 3.42
C LYS A 161 10.21 18.96 4.72
N CYS A 162 10.28 17.91 5.53
CA CYS A 162 9.61 17.83 6.83
C CYS A 162 10.63 17.43 7.89
N SER A 163 10.98 18.35 8.80
CA SER A 163 11.91 18.06 9.89
C SER A 163 11.35 16.95 10.78
N TYR A 164 12.09 15.85 10.91
CA TYR A 164 11.65 14.74 11.73
C TYR A 164 11.63 15.10 13.21
N TYR A 165 10.70 14.51 13.96
CA TYR A 165 10.47 14.91 15.35
C TYR A 165 11.45 14.28 16.35
N SER A 166 11.98 13.08 16.05
CA SER A 166 12.83 12.35 17.00
C SER A 166 14.32 12.55 16.77
N THR A 167 15.06 12.66 17.87
CA THR A 167 16.52 12.76 17.88
C THR A 167 17.23 11.42 17.69
N LYS A 168 16.52 10.28 17.79
CA LYS A 168 17.09 8.94 17.58
C LYS A 168 17.69 8.74 16.18
N PHE A 169 17.28 9.55 15.21
CA PHE A 169 17.67 9.44 13.79
C PHE A 169 18.43 10.66 13.28
N LEU A 170 19.15 11.37 14.17
CA LEU A 170 19.98 12.51 13.78
C LEU A 170 21.02 12.15 12.70
N SER A 171 21.55 10.92 12.71
CA SER A 171 22.48 10.43 11.69
C SER A 171 21.90 10.35 10.28
N LEU A 172 20.56 10.28 10.15
CA LEU A 172 19.88 10.28 8.87
C LEU A 172 19.48 11.69 8.42
N ARG A 173 19.77 12.71 9.23
CA ARG A 173 19.49 14.11 8.88
C ARG A 173 20.71 14.69 8.14
N PRO A 174 20.51 15.19 6.93
CA PRO A 174 21.55 15.86 6.16
C PRO A 174 21.93 17.21 6.79
N GLY A 175 23.12 17.71 6.44
CA GLY A 175 23.47 19.10 6.67
C GLY A 175 22.60 20.07 5.85
N ILE A 176 22.71 21.37 6.17
CA ILE A 176 21.92 22.43 5.51
C ILE A 176 22.26 22.51 4.02
N SER A 177 23.52 22.30 3.64
CA SER A 177 23.99 22.33 2.25
C SER A 177 23.36 21.24 1.40
N GLU A 178 23.24 20.04 1.94
CA GLU A 178 22.74 18.85 1.27
C GLU A 178 21.23 18.96 1.03
N CYS A 179 20.50 19.67 1.90
CA CYS A 179 19.10 20.02 1.65
C CYS A 179 18.88 21.02 0.50
N ARG A 180 19.93 21.71 0.03
CA ARG A 180 19.83 22.68 -1.08
C ARG A 180 20.06 22.05 -2.45
N VAL A 181 20.51 20.80 -2.51
CA VAL A 181 20.72 20.08 -3.76
C VAL A 181 19.36 19.68 -4.32
N GLY A 182 19.10 20.05 -5.58
CA GLY A 182 17.85 19.73 -6.27
C GLY A 182 17.59 18.23 -6.35
N VAL A 183 16.32 17.86 -6.22
CA VAL A 183 15.83 16.48 -6.36
C VAL A 183 16.11 15.98 -7.78
N GLY A 184 16.39 14.68 -7.92
CA GLY A 184 16.81 14.01 -9.16
C GLY A 184 15.99 14.39 -10.41
N GLY A 185 16.57 14.12 -11.58
CA GLY A 185 16.08 14.58 -12.87
C GLY A 185 14.66 14.12 -13.22
N PRO A 186 14.16 14.44 -14.42
CA PRO A 186 12.81 14.11 -14.87
C PRO A 186 12.39 12.64 -14.65
N GLU A 187 13.37 11.72 -14.67
CA GLU A 187 13.25 10.30 -14.40
C GLU A 187 12.80 9.94 -12.96
N CYS A 188 13.01 10.84 -11.98
CA CYS A 188 12.61 10.66 -10.58
C CYS A 188 11.18 11.15 -10.27
N SER A 189 10.35 11.24 -11.30
CA SER A 189 8.95 11.65 -11.23
C SER A 189 8.16 11.00 -10.09
N PHE A 190 8.38 9.72 -9.77
CA PHE A 190 7.70 9.02 -8.67
C PHE A 190 7.79 9.76 -7.32
N PHE A 191 8.95 10.36 -7.02
CA PHE A 191 9.16 11.11 -5.77
C PHE A 191 8.92 12.61 -5.93
N ALA A 192 9.13 13.15 -7.14
CA ALA A 192 9.12 14.58 -7.40
C ALA A 192 7.74 15.14 -7.84
N ARG A 193 6.85 14.31 -8.36
CA ARG A 193 5.51 14.72 -8.83
C ARG A 193 4.41 14.24 -7.88
N PRO A 194 3.24 14.90 -7.90
CA PRO A 194 2.05 14.42 -7.20
C PRO A 194 1.69 13.00 -7.60
N THR A 195 1.51 12.12 -6.61
CA THR A 195 1.26 10.68 -6.82
C THR A 195 0.01 10.44 -7.66
N GLU A 196 -1.07 11.19 -7.44
CA GLU A 196 -2.31 11.06 -8.21
C GLU A 196 -2.09 11.32 -9.72
N GLN A 197 -1.20 12.25 -10.10
CA GLN A 197 -0.90 12.50 -11.51
C GLN A 197 -0.21 11.32 -12.17
N ILE A 198 0.72 10.68 -11.47
CA ILE A 198 1.45 9.52 -11.98
C ILE A 198 0.51 8.32 -12.09
N MET A 199 -0.39 8.16 -11.12
CA MET A 199 -1.45 7.16 -11.20
C MET A 199 -2.36 7.40 -12.40
N HIS A 200 -2.75 8.64 -12.66
CA HIS A 200 -3.54 8.98 -13.85
C HIS A 200 -2.84 8.56 -15.14
N GLU A 201 -1.53 8.83 -15.26
CA GLU A 201 -0.75 8.46 -16.44
C GLU A 201 -0.52 6.95 -16.56
N LYS A 202 -0.20 6.28 -15.46
CA LYS A 202 0.28 4.89 -15.47
C LYS A 202 -0.81 3.88 -15.15
N LEU A 203 -1.52 4.07 -14.05
CA LEU A 203 -2.58 3.17 -13.59
C LEU A 203 -3.83 3.30 -14.45
N PHE A 204 -4.26 4.52 -14.78
CA PHE A 204 -5.51 4.73 -15.54
C PHE A 204 -5.29 4.74 -17.06
N GLY A 205 -4.13 5.20 -17.53
CA GLY A 205 -3.78 5.14 -18.94
C GLY A 205 -3.36 3.74 -19.43
N GLY A 206 -2.76 2.92 -18.56
CA GLY A 206 -2.17 1.63 -18.94
C GLY A 206 -2.58 0.43 -18.06
N GLY A 207 -3.53 0.61 -17.14
CA GLY A 207 -3.99 -0.42 -16.22
C GLY A 207 -3.01 -0.69 -15.07
N LEU A 208 -3.40 -1.59 -14.17
CA LEU A 208 -2.60 -1.92 -12.98
C LEU A 208 -1.22 -2.49 -13.32
N LYS A 209 -1.11 -3.23 -14.42
CA LYS A 209 0.19 -3.73 -14.89
C LYS A 209 1.17 -2.59 -15.15
N SER A 210 0.75 -1.52 -15.83
CA SER A 210 1.59 -0.34 -16.07
C SER A 210 2.02 0.37 -14.77
N TRP A 211 1.17 0.35 -13.74
CA TRP A 211 1.52 0.86 -12.40
C TRP A 211 2.54 -0.03 -11.67
N VAL A 212 2.31 -1.34 -11.65
CA VAL A 212 3.18 -2.33 -11.02
C VAL A 212 4.54 -2.41 -11.73
N ASP A 213 4.55 -2.32 -13.05
CA ASP A 213 5.75 -2.38 -13.88
C ASP A 213 6.49 -1.02 -13.96
N LEU A 214 5.94 0.04 -13.35
CA LEU A 214 6.59 1.36 -13.30
C LEU A 214 7.98 1.23 -12.67
N LYS A 215 9.03 1.38 -13.47
CA LYS A 215 10.40 1.33 -13.01
C LYS A 215 10.80 2.67 -12.42
N VAL A 216 11.29 2.65 -11.18
CA VAL A 216 11.92 3.80 -10.54
C VAL A 216 13.44 3.58 -10.59
N PRO A 217 14.20 4.49 -11.23
CA PRO A 217 15.65 4.40 -11.30
C PRO A 217 16.30 4.40 -9.91
N SER A 218 17.46 3.75 -9.78
CA SER A 218 18.18 3.60 -8.49
C SER A 218 18.63 4.94 -7.90
N GLU A 219 19.01 5.88 -8.75
CA GLU A 219 19.42 7.24 -8.44
C GLU A 219 18.30 8.10 -7.83
N CYS A 220 17.05 7.66 -7.97
CA CYS A 220 15.89 8.33 -7.39
C CYS A 220 15.63 7.93 -5.93
N PHE A 221 16.35 6.93 -5.43
CA PHE A 221 16.32 6.54 -4.03
C PHE A 221 17.42 7.23 -3.24
N ARG A 222 17.23 7.34 -1.92
CA ARG A 222 18.29 7.83 -1.03
C ARG A 222 19.54 6.96 -1.15
N VAL A 223 20.68 7.60 -0.93
CA VAL A 223 21.92 6.88 -0.69
C VAL A 223 21.82 6.19 0.67
N VAL A 224 22.05 4.86 0.67
CA VAL A 224 22.11 4.06 1.89
C VAL A 224 23.58 3.89 2.26
N SER A 225 23.98 4.48 3.38
CA SER A 225 25.38 4.48 3.84
C SER A 225 25.78 3.16 4.50
N GLY A 226 27.08 2.87 4.52
CA GLY A 226 27.62 1.70 5.23
C GLY A 226 27.68 0.43 4.38
N GLU A 227 28.01 -0.69 5.04
CA GLU A 227 28.15 -1.98 4.37
C GLU A 227 26.79 -2.55 3.97
N HIS A 228 26.56 -2.71 2.66
CA HIS A 228 25.33 -3.31 2.12
C HIS A 228 25.31 -4.81 2.39
N LEU A 229 24.20 -5.29 2.93
CA LEU A 229 24.01 -6.68 3.30
C LEU A 229 23.62 -7.55 2.08
N GLY A 230 23.63 -8.88 2.23
CA GLY A 230 23.00 -9.81 1.29
C GLY A 230 23.83 -10.25 0.09
N GLY A 231 24.93 -9.56 -0.24
CA GLY A 231 25.78 -9.87 -1.40
C GLY A 231 25.03 -9.82 -2.74
N ALA A 232 25.73 -9.98 -3.86
CA ALA A 232 25.07 -10.09 -5.16
C ALA A 232 24.47 -11.50 -5.34
N THR A 233 23.19 -11.59 -5.71
CA THR A 233 22.55 -12.83 -6.16
C THR A 233 22.32 -12.78 -7.67
N LYS A 234 22.30 -13.94 -8.36
CA LYS A 234 22.09 -13.98 -9.82
C LYS A 234 20.83 -13.19 -10.21
N GLY A 235 21.00 -12.14 -11.01
CA GLY A 235 19.90 -11.35 -11.56
C GLY A 235 19.21 -10.36 -10.60
N LYS A 236 19.61 -10.27 -9.32
CA LYS A 236 19.07 -9.31 -8.35
C LYS A 236 20.21 -8.46 -7.76
N GLY A 237 19.97 -7.16 -7.58
CA GLY A 237 20.95 -6.26 -6.96
C GLY A 237 21.28 -6.70 -5.53
N SER A 238 22.50 -6.46 -5.08
CA SER A 238 22.87 -6.67 -3.68
C SER A 238 22.07 -5.76 -2.75
N GLY A 239 21.75 -6.23 -1.55
CA GLY A 239 21.09 -5.41 -0.53
C GLY A 239 19.56 -5.45 -0.54
N THR A 240 18.91 -6.10 -1.51
CA THR A 240 17.44 -6.26 -1.50
C THR A 240 16.97 -7.11 -0.31
N PHE A 241 15.71 -6.91 0.12
CA PHE A 241 15.11 -7.67 1.23
C PHE A 241 15.35 -9.17 1.11
N GLU A 242 15.08 -9.71 -0.06
CA GLU A 242 15.17 -11.14 -0.34
C GLU A 242 16.63 -11.64 -0.38
N SER A 243 17.56 -10.90 -1.00
CA SER A 243 18.99 -11.25 -0.98
C SER A 243 19.56 -11.28 0.45
N VAL A 244 19.17 -10.30 1.28
CA VAL A 244 19.60 -10.25 2.68
C VAL A 244 18.98 -11.40 3.45
N PHE A 245 17.70 -11.71 3.25
CA PHE A 245 17.05 -12.85 3.88
C PHE A 245 17.80 -14.16 3.59
N TYR A 246 18.09 -14.45 2.32
CA TYR A 246 18.78 -15.68 1.94
C TYR A 246 20.21 -15.75 2.51
N SER A 247 20.89 -14.62 2.72
CA SER A 247 22.20 -14.60 3.39
C SER A 247 22.15 -15.01 4.87
N LEU A 248 20.97 -14.97 5.51
CA LEU A 248 20.80 -15.42 6.89
C LEU A 248 20.77 -16.95 7.00
N LEU A 249 20.33 -17.63 5.94
CA LEU A 249 20.18 -19.08 5.92
C LEU A 249 21.53 -19.81 5.98
N PRO A 250 21.56 -21.06 6.47
CA PRO A 250 22.71 -21.94 6.30
C PRO A 250 23.03 -22.15 4.82
N SER A 251 24.31 -22.28 4.46
CA SER A 251 24.76 -22.35 3.05
C SER A 251 24.06 -23.45 2.25
N GLY A 252 23.93 -24.66 2.81
CA GLY A 252 23.24 -25.77 2.15
C GLY A 252 21.74 -25.55 1.92
N LEU A 253 21.08 -24.73 2.75
CA LEU A 253 19.66 -24.42 2.60
C LEU A 253 19.40 -23.19 1.74
N ARG A 254 20.36 -22.27 1.70
CA ARG A 254 20.26 -21.03 0.93
C ARG A 254 20.01 -21.32 -0.54
N ASP A 255 20.88 -22.13 -1.16
CA ASP A 255 20.84 -22.37 -2.60
C ASP A 255 19.59 -23.16 -2.99
N ASP A 256 19.19 -24.14 -2.16
CA ASP A 256 17.98 -24.92 -2.39
C ASP A 256 16.70 -24.08 -2.25
N LEU A 257 16.60 -23.24 -1.20
CA LEU A 257 15.44 -22.35 -1.03
C LEU A 257 15.35 -21.30 -2.13
N GLN A 258 16.48 -20.68 -2.48
CA GLN A 258 16.49 -19.68 -3.54
C GLN A 258 16.07 -20.29 -4.88
N ARG A 259 16.60 -21.47 -5.23
CA ARG A 259 16.22 -22.19 -6.45
C ARG A 259 14.74 -22.55 -6.45
N VAL A 260 14.21 -23.11 -5.36
CA VAL A 260 12.79 -23.50 -5.29
C VAL A 260 11.87 -22.29 -5.34
N ASP A 261 12.26 -21.17 -4.72
CA ASP A 261 11.48 -19.92 -4.77
C ASP A 261 11.48 -19.32 -6.19
N ASP A 262 12.61 -19.36 -6.90
CA ASP A 262 12.71 -18.92 -8.29
C ASP A 262 11.90 -19.85 -9.23
N GLU A 263 12.00 -21.17 -9.08
CA GLU A 263 11.22 -22.15 -9.85
C GLU A 263 9.71 -22.00 -9.61
N LEU A 264 9.30 -21.78 -8.36
CA LEU A 264 7.90 -21.51 -8.01
C LEU A 264 7.40 -20.21 -8.65
N PHE A 265 8.21 -19.15 -8.64
CA PHE A 265 7.88 -17.89 -9.29
C PHE A 265 7.65 -18.07 -10.80
N MET A 266 8.54 -18.81 -11.47
CA MET A 266 8.39 -19.12 -12.90
C MET A 266 7.11 -19.91 -13.18
N ALA A 267 6.82 -20.96 -12.41
CA ALA A 267 5.62 -21.77 -12.57
C ALA A 267 4.33 -20.94 -12.38
N VAL A 268 4.31 -20.02 -11.40
CA VAL A 268 3.17 -19.10 -11.18
C VAL A 268 3.04 -18.12 -12.34
N SER A 269 4.13 -17.55 -12.83
CA SER A 269 4.11 -16.61 -13.97
C SER A 269 3.63 -17.28 -15.27
N ASP A 270 4.06 -18.53 -15.52
CA ASP A 270 3.61 -19.32 -16.66
C ASP A 270 2.11 -19.67 -16.55
N LEU A 271 1.63 -20.00 -15.34
CA LEU A 271 0.20 -20.20 -15.07
C LEU A 271 -0.63 -18.96 -15.41
N GLU A 272 -0.23 -17.79 -14.90
CA GLU A 272 -0.91 -16.52 -15.19
C GLU A 272 -0.94 -16.22 -16.71
N THR A 273 0.16 -16.53 -17.40
CA THR A 273 0.25 -16.37 -18.87
C THR A 273 -0.71 -17.30 -19.60
N ILE A 274 -0.82 -18.56 -19.16
CA ILE A 274 -1.75 -19.53 -19.76
C ILE A 274 -3.20 -19.15 -19.45
N GLU A 275 -3.51 -18.72 -18.22
CA GLU A 275 -4.84 -18.25 -17.84
C GLU A 275 -5.28 -17.02 -18.65
N ALA A 276 -4.36 -16.08 -18.88
CA ALA A 276 -4.62 -14.92 -19.73
C ALA A 276 -4.92 -15.34 -21.17
N LYS A 277 -4.10 -16.23 -21.74
CA LYS A 277 -4.36 -16.80 -23.08
C LYS A 277 -5.71 -17.48 -23.15
N LEU A 278 -6.05 -18.32 -22.17
CA LEU A 278 -7.34 -19.04 -22.15
C LEU A 278 -8.57 -18.13 -22.13
N LYS A 279 -8.43 -16.85 -21.74
CA LYS A 279 -9.50 -15.84 -21.77
C LYS A 279 -9.63 -15.15 -23.13
N GLU A 280 -8.72 -15.38 -24.07
CA GLU A 280 -8.79 -14.82 -25.42
C GLU A 280 -9.93 -15.46 -26.23
N THR A 281 -10.71 -14.62 -26.92
CA THR A 281 -11.93 -15.00 -27.62
C THR A 281 -11.69 -15.77 -28.92
N HIS A 282 -10.47 -15.77 -29.45
CA HIS A 282 -10.14 -16.32 -30.78
C HIS A 282 -9.53 -17.72 -30.77
N LEU A 283 -9.30 -18.33 -29.60
CA LEU A 283 -8.70 -19.66 -29.50
C LEU A 283 -9.66 -20.77 -29.97
N ARG A 284 -9.13 -21.69 -30.79
CA ARG A 284 -9.87 -22.90 -31.20
C ARG A 284 -9.90 -23.93 -30.06
N GLU A 285 -10.91 -24.79 -30.02
CA GLU A 285 -11.05 -25.80 -28.97
C GLU A 285 -9.84 -26.74 -28.79
N PRO A 286 -9.14 -27.19 -29.86
CA PRO A 286 -7.91 -27.97 -29.70
C PRO A 286 -6.79 -27.19 -28.97
N GLU A 287 -6.66 -25.90 -29.25
CA GLU A 287 -5.66 -25.02 -28.62
C GLU A 287 -6.01 -24.79 -27.15
N LYS A 288 -7.29 -24.56 -26.84
CA LYS A 288 -7.77 -24.49 -25.46
C LYS A 288 -7.53 -25.79 -24.70
N ALA A 289 -7.72 -26.95 -25.34
CA ALA A 289 -7.48 -28.24 -24.70
C ALA A 289 -5.98 -28.45 -24.37
N VAL A 290 -5.07 -28.02 -25.26
CA VAL A 290 -3.62 -28.04 -25.00
C VAL A 290 -3.27 -27.12 -23.83
N LEU A 291 -3.75 -25.88 -23.85
CA LEU A 291 -3.52 -24.90 -22.79
C LEU A 291 -4.05 -25.40 -21.43
N ARG A 292 -5.24 -26.00 -21.39
CA ARG A 292 -5.80 -26.60 -20.16
C ARG A 292 -4.96 -27.76 -19.62
N ARG A 293 -4.34 -28.57 -20.50
CA ARG A 293 -3.42 -29.64 -20.07
C ARG A 293 -2.12 -29.07 -19.51
N GLN A 294 -1.57 -28.05 -20.15
CA GLN A 294 -0.40 -27.33 -19.65
C GLN A 294 -0.68 -26.67 -18.30
N MET A 295 -1.83 -26.01 -18.14
CA MET A 295 -2.29 -25.44 -16.88
C MET A 295 -2.31 -26.47 -15.75
N LYS A 296 -2.94 -27.64 -15.97
CA LYS A 296 -2.95 -28.73 -14.97
C LYS A 296 -1.56 -29.25 -14.62
N SER A 297 -0.65 -29.30 -15.59
CA SER A 297 0.73 -29.71 -15.35
C SER A 297 1.45 -28.71 -14.47
N LEU A 298 1.31 -27.42 -14.77
CA LEU A 298 1.93 -26.34 -13.99
C LEU A 298 1.30 -26.20 -12.60
N GLU A 299 -0.02 -26.43 -12.44
CA GLU A 299 -0.68 -26.48 -11.13
C GLU A 299 -0.05 -27.57 -10.25
N LYS A 300 0.14 -28.78 -10.81
CA LYS A 300 0.80 -29.88 -10.10
C LYS A 300 2.27 -29.57 -9.77
N GLU A 301 2.97 -28.90 -10.68
CA GLU A 301 4.34 -28.46 -10.44
C GLU A 301 4.41 -27.43 -9.31
N LYS A 302 3.56 -26.40 -9.36
CA LYS A 302 3.40 -25.40 -8.32
C LYS A 302 3.16 -26.06 -6.96
N ASP A 303 2.17 -26.95 -6.84
CA ASP A 303 1.85 -27.64 -5.58
C ASP A 303 3.06 -28.45 -5.05
N ASN A 304 3.79 -29.12 -5.93
CA ASN A 304 5.00 -29.85 -5.55
C ASN A 304 6.10 -28.91 -5.05
N LYS A 305 6.34 -27.78 -5.74
CA LYS A 305 7.33 -26.77 -5.34
C LYS A 305 6.95 -26.10 -4.02
N GLU A 306 5.67 -25.77 -3.80
CA GLU A 306 5.17 -25.28 -2.51
C GLU A 306 5.41 -26.30 -1.38
N GLY A 307 5.19 -27.59 -1.66
CA GLY A 307 5.48 -28.68 -0.73
C GLY A 307 6.97 -28.78 -0.36
N ILE A 308 7.87 -28.65 -1.34
CA ILE A 308 9.32 -28.65 -1.12
C ILE A 308 9.75 -27.39 -0.35
N GLN A 309 9.28 -26.22 -0.77
CA GLN A 309 9.54 -24.94 -0.13
C GLN A 309 9.18 -24.99 1.36
N LYS A 310 7.96 -25.47 1.69
CA LYS A 310 7.50 -25.58 3.08
C LYS A 310 8.39 -26.50 3.92
N LYS A 311 8.89 -27.61 3.35
CA LYS A 311 9.83 -28.52 4.04
C LYS A 311 11.17 -27.82 4.30
N LEU A 312 11.72 -27.13 3.30
CA LEU A 312 12.98 -26.41 3.43
C LEU A 312 12.90 -25.27 4.45
N TYR A 313 11.83 -24.48 4.47
CA TYR A 313 11.62 -23.47 5.52
C TYR A 313 11.52 -24.10 6.91
N LYS A 314 10.82 -25.24 7.05
CA LYS A 314 10.78 -26.00 8.32
C LYS A 314 12.17 -26.44 8.77
N GLN A 315 12.99 -26.92 7.85
CA GLN A 315 14.37 -27.31 8.13
C GLN A 315 15.25 -26.11 8.50
N ALA A 316 15.07 -24.96 7.82
CA ALA A 316 15.77 -23.73 8.15
C ALA A 316 15.47 -23.28 9.59
N MET A 317 14.21 -23.40 10.03
CA MET A 317 13.80 -23.06 11.40
C MET A 317 14.47 -23.92 12.48
N THR A 318 14.84 -25.17 12.19
CA THR A 318 15.50 -26.07 13.15
C THR A 318 17.03 -25.98 13.10
N THR A 319 17.59 -25.38 12.05
CA THR A 319 19.03 -25.30 11.79
C THR A 319 19.55 -23.86 11.83
N ILE A 320 18.89 -22.98 12.59
CA ILE A 320 19.31 -21.58 12.73
C ILE A 320 20.72 -21.51 13.33
N GLU A 321 21.62 -20.85 12.60
CA GLU A 321 22.99 -20.56 13.02
C GLU A 321 23.10 -19.08 13.45
N PRO A 322 22.93 -18.78 14.74
CA PRO A 322 22.91 -17.39 15.19
C PRO A 322 24.34 -16.84 15.30
N ASN A 323 24.55 -15.67 14.70
CA ASN A 323 25.68 -14.80 15.03
C ASN A 323 25.18 -13.35 15.17
N ARG A 324 26.02 -12.46 15.72
CA ARG A 324 25.61 -11.07 16.00
C ARG A 324 25.21 -10.31 14.72
N GLU A 325 25.89 -10.57 13.61
CA GLU A 325 25.67 -9.89 12.33
C GLU A 325 24.36 -10.34 11.67
N LYS A 326 24.12 -11.65 11.61
CA LYS A 326 22.86 -12.25 11.14
C LYS A 326 21.67 -11.78 11.98
N ILE A 327 21.82 -11.69 13.31
CA ILE A 327 20.76 -11.17 14.19
C ILE A 327 20.47 -9.69 13.89
N ALA A 328 21.50 -8.87 13.69
CA ALA A 328 21.31 -7.45 13.37
C ALA A 328 20.60 -7.27 12.01
N ALA A 329 21.02 -8.02 10.99
CA ALA A 329 20.37 -8.05 9.68
C ALA A 329 18.91 -8.54 9.77
N ALA A 330 18.64 -9.58 10.56
CA ALA A 330 17.30 -10.10 10.79
C ALA A 330 16.38 -9.07 11.44
N LYS A 331 16.88 -8.26 12.39
CA LYS A 331 16.10 -7.16 12.99
C LYS A 331 15.71 -6.11 11.95
N LYS A 332 16.62 -5.74 11.04
CA LYS A 332 16.33 -4.77 9.96
C LYS A 332 15.25 -5.29 9.02
N LEU A 333 15.37 -6.55 8.57
CA LEU A 333 14.34 -7.20 7.76
C LEU A 333 13.00 -7.29 8.52
N LEU A 334 13.04 -7.59 9.81
CA LEU A 334 11.84 -7.67 10.64
C LEU A 334 11.13 -6.31 10.72
N ARG A 335 11.85 -5.19 10.80
CA ARG A 335 11.23 -3.85 10.76
C ARG A 335 10.52 -3.56 9.43
N ILE A 336 11.13 -3.93 8.30
CA ILE A 336 10.46 -3.82 6.99
C ILE A 336 9.21 -4.70 6.97
N ALA A 337 9.31 -5.90 7.53
CA ALA A 337 8.22 -6.84 7.59
C ALA A 337 7.05 -6.34 8.45
N GLU A 338 7.35 -5.78 9.63
CA GLU A 338 6.40 -5.15 10.54
C GLU A 338 5.71 -3.96 9.88
N TYR A 339 6.45 -3.07 9.22
CA TYR A 339 5.86 -1.94 8.49
C TYR A 339 4.81 -2.38 7.46
N ILE A 340 5.13 -3.39 6.63
CA ILE A 340 4.21 -3.91 5.61
C ILE A 340 3.01 -4.61 6.27
N ASP A 341 3.25 -5.35 7.34
CA ASP A 341 2.20 -6.05 8.10
C ASP A 341 1.20 -5.08 8.73
N ASP A 342 1.69 -4.10 9.48
CA ASP A 342 0.88 -3.10 10.17
C ASP A 342 0.07 -2.27 9.16
N THR A 343 0.69 -1.91 8.04
CA THR A 343 0.01 -1.21 6.96
C THR A 343 -1.08 -2.07 6.34
N PHE A 344 -0.82 -3.36 6.11
CA PHE A 344 -1.82 -4.29 5.59
C PHE A 344 -2.99 -4.47 6.57
N VAL A 345 -2.74 -4.59 7.88
CA VAL A 345 -3.79 -4.73 8.90
C VAL A 345 -4.73 -3.53 8.92
N GLU A 346 -4.17 -2.31 8.85
CA GLU A 346 -4.94 -1.07 8.76
C GLU A 346 -5.81 -1.03 7.50
N VAL A 347 -5.22 -1.39 6.35
CA VAL A 347 -5.92 -1.42 5.06
C VAL A 347 -6.98 -2.53 5.02
N ASN A 348 -6.70 -3.71 5.59
CA ASN A 348 -7.57 -4.89 5.50
C ASN A 348 -8.96 -4.62 6.09
N THR A 349 -9.02 -3.96 7.24
CA THR A 349 -10.30 -3.62 7.89
C THR A 349 -11.14 -2.69 7.01
N ALA A 350 -10.50 -1.69 6.41
CA ALA A 350 -11.16 -0.78 5.47
C ALA A 350 -11.54 -1.49 4.15
N MET A 351 -10.67 -2.31 3.58
CA MET A 351 -10.93 -3.01 2.32
C MET A 351 -12.10 -4.00 2.43
N ILE A 352 -12.18 -4.77 3.53
CA ILE A 352 -13.32 -5.66 3.79
C ILE A 352 -14.61 -4.83 3.88
N ALA A 353 -14.58 -3.73 4.63
CA ALA A 353 -15.72 -2.83 4.80
C ALA A 353 -16.18 -2.14 3.50
N LEU A 354 -15.26 -1.93 2.56
CA LEU A 354 -15.51 -1.23 1.30
C LEU A 354 -16.00 -2.14 0.17
N THR A 355 -15.80 -3.46 0.24
CA THR A 355 -16.19 -4.39 -0.85
C THR A 355 -17.64 -4.20 -1.32
N VAL A 356 -18.59 -4.21 -0.36
CA VAL A 356 -20.02 -4.03 -0.66
C VAL A 356 -20.33 -2.57 -0.99
N LYS A 357 -19.66 -1.63 -0.30
CA LYS A 357 -19.83 -0.19 -0.50
C LYS A 357 -19.53 0.22 -1.94
N ILE A 358 -18.38 -0.19 -2.46
CA ILE A 358 -17.90 0.18 -3.80
C ILE A 358 -18.87 -0.28 -4.88
N ILE A 359 -19.43 -1.49 -4.75
CA ILE A 359 -20.41 -2.01 -5.70
C ILE A 359 -21.70 -1.17 -5.64
N ASP A 360 -22.20 -0.91 -4.43
CA ASP A 360 -23.40 -0.09 -4.24
C ASP A 360 -23.22 1.32 -4.80
N ASP A 361 -22.09 1.97 -4.53
CA ASP A 361 -21.83 3.35 -4.94
C ASP A 361 -21.64 3.47 -6.44
N VAL A 362 -20.95 2.51 -7.08
CA VAL A 362 -20.81 2.47 -8.55
C VAL A 362 -22.17 2.24 -9.21
N LEU A 363 -23.02 1.36 -8.65
CA LEU A 363 -24.37 1.13 -9.17
C LEU A 363 -25.24 2.39 -9.02
N LEU A 364 -25.27 3.00 -7.84
CA LEU A 364 -26.03 4.23 -7.59
C LEU A 364 -25.55 5.40 -8.45
N PHE A 365 -24.24 5.51 -8.68
CA PHE A 365 -23.67 6.50 -9.58
C PHE A 365 -24.05 6.23 -11.04
N GLY A 366 -24.01 4.96 -11.48
CA GLY A 366 -24.38 4.55 -12.83
C GLY A 366 -25.87 4.72 -13.16
N GLU A 367 -26.74 4.77 -12.15
CA GLU A 367 -28.17 5.05 -12.27
C GLU A 367 -28.48 6.55 -12.49
N LEU A 368 -27.51 7.46 -12.29
CA LEU A 368 -27.74 8.89 -12.44
C LEU A 368 -27.86 9.30 -13.91
N GLY A 369 -28.99 9.92 -14.27
CA GLY A 369 -29.12 10.62 -15.54
C GLY A 369 -28.29 11.93 -15.57
N PRO A 370 -28.06 12.53 -16.74
CA PRO A 370 -27.30 13.79 -16.86
C PRO A 370 -27.86 14.93 -16.00
N GLY A 371 -29.20 15.03 -15.88
CA GLY A 371 -29.87 16.04 -15.04
C GLY A 371 -29.62 15.82 -13.54
N ASP A 372 -29.69 14.58 -13.08
CA ASP A 372 -29.42 14.23 -11.69
C ASP A 372 -27.95 14.48 -11.32
N MET A 373 -27.01 14.12 -12.21
CA MET A 373 -25.59 14.43 -12.01
C MET A 373 -25.35 15.93 -11.83
N ALA A 374 -25.96 16.76 -12.68
CA ALA A 374 -25.83 18.22 -12.60
C ALA A 374 -26.38 18.76 -11.26
N GLN A 375 -27.54 18.27 -10.81
CA GLN A 375 -28.12 18.66 -9.53
C GLN A 375 -27.24 18.26 -8.35
N ARG A 376 -26.68 17.05 -8.36
CA ARG A 376 -25.79 16.55 -7.31
C ARG A 376 -24.45 17.30 -7.28
N ALA A 377 -23.90 17.66 -8.44
CA ALA A 377 -22.71 18.49 -8.55
C ALA A 377 -22.95 19.93 -8.06
N ALA A 378 -24.10 20.51 -8.42
CA ALA A 378 -24.51 21.83 -7.94
C ALA A 378 -24.67 21.84 -6.41
N PHE A 379 -25.26 20.80 -5.82
CA PHE A 379 -25.37 20.67 -4.37
C PHE A 379 -24.00 20.75 -3.68
N LEU A 380 -23.00 20.01 -4.18
CA LEU A 380 -21.65 20.00 -3.61
C LEU A 380 -21.00 21.39 -3.70
N THR A 381 -21.21 22.10 -4.82
CA THR A 381 -20.64 23.43 -5.05
C THR A 381 -21.32 24.48 -4.16
N MET A 382 -22.66 24.52 -4.16
CA MET A 382 -23.44 25.51 -3.41
C MET A 382 -23.20 25.43 -1.89
N HIS A 383 -22.94 24.23 -1.38
CA HIS A 383 -22.65 24.03 0.05
C HIS A 383 -21.18 24.26 0.41
N GLY A 384 -20.32 24.61 -0.56
CA GLY A 384 -18.88 24.80 -0.33
C GLY A 384 -18.12 23.50 -0.05
N ILE A 385 -18.72 22.35 -0.37
CA ILE A 385 -18.10 21.03 -0.24
C ILE A 385 -17.00 20.87 -1.30
N VAL A 386 -17.22 21.40 -2.51
CA VAL A 386 -16.20 21.47 -3.56
C VAL A 386 -15.60 22.87 -3.62
N LYS A 387 -14.27 22.95 -3.63
CA LYS A 387 -13.48 24.18 -3.78
C LYS A 387 -12.84 24.20 -5.17
N GLY A 388 -13.17 25.22 -5.97
CA GLY A 388 -12.54 25.48 -7.27
C GLY A 388 -13.40 25.16 -8.50
N VAL A 389 -12.85 25.47 -9.69
CA VAL A 389 -13.60 25.62 -10.96
C VAL A 389 -13.61 24.34 -11.83
N ASP A 390 -12.85 23.30 -11.48
CA ASP A 390 -12.62 22.13 -12.36
C ASP A 390 -13.51 20.91 -12.04
N LEU A 391 -14.72 21.14 -11.51
CA LEU A 391 -15.64 20.06 -11.14
C LEU A 391 -16.08 19.23 -12.36
N GLN A 392 -16.23 19.85 -13.53
CA GLN A 392 -16.67 19.17 -14.75
C GLN A 392 -15.64 18.14 -15.23
N LYS A 393 -14.35 18.51 -15.30
CA LYS A 393 -13.27 17.57 -15.66
C LYS A 393 -13.11 16.47 -14.60
N ARG A 394 -13.31 16.82 -13.32
CA ARG A 394 -13.29 15.84 -12.24
C ARG A 394 -14.41 14.81 -12.39
N ILE A 395 -15.63 15.24 -12.71
CA ILE A 395 -16.77 14.35 -12.97
C ILE A 395 -16.53 13.47 -14.20
N GLU A 396 -15.92 14.02 -15.27
CA GLU A 396 -15.57 13.21 -16.45
C GLU A 396 -14.57 12.10 -16.11
N LEU A 397 -13.54 12.45 -15.33
CA LEU A 397 -12.55 11.48 -14.82
C LEU A 397 -13.20 10.46 -13.88
N LEU A 398 -14.09 10.92 -12.99
CA LEU A 398 -14.86 10.08 -12.07
C LEU A 398 -15.66 9.02 -12.84
N GLY A 399 -16.40 9.43 -13.88
CA GLY A 399 -17.20 8.50 -14.69
C GLY A 399 -16.36 7.43 -15.38
N LYS A 400 -15.20 7.81 -15.95
CA LYS A 400 -14.25 6.86 -16.54
C LYS A 400 -13.71 5.87 -15.50
N ARG A 401 -13.40 6.36 -14.30
CA ARG A 401 -12.80 5.57 -13.22
C ARG A 401 -13.80 4.65 -12.53
N ALA A 402 -15.04 5.09 -12.32
CA ALA A 402 -16.09 4.33 -11.65
C ALA A 402 -16.34 2.96 -12.29
N ILE A 403 -16.33 2.88 -13.63
CA ILE A 403 -16.52 1.63 -14.38
C ILE A 403 -15.40 0.62 -14.08
N SER A 404 -14.16 1.09 -13.97
CA SER A 404 -12.98 0.26 -13.71
C SER A 404 -12.72 -0.01 -12.22
N LEU A 405 -13.47 0.64 -11.33
CA LEU A 405 -13.20 0.63 -9.90
C LEU A 405 -13.26 -0.78 -9.28
N PRO A 406 -14.27 -1.64 -9.55
CA PRO A 406 -14.31 -2.98 -8.96
C PRO A 406 -13.13 -3.87 -9.37
N VAL A 407 -12.70 -3.76 -10.63
CA VAL A 407 -11.54 -4.52 -11.15
C VAL A 407 -10.25 -3.99 -10.52
N THR A 408 -10.08 -2.66 -10.49
CA THR A 408 -8.90 -2.01 -9.89
C THR A 408 -8.81 -2.31 -8.39
N TRP A 409 -9.95 -2.36 -7.69
CA TRP A 409 -10.06 -2.79 -6.30
C TRP A 409 -9.56 -4.22 -6.11
N ALA A 410 -10.12 -5.18 -6.85
CA ALA A 410 -9.79 -6.59 -6.69
C ALA A 410 -8.31 -6.85 -6.98
N SER A 411 -7.78 -6.24 -8.04
CA SER A 411 -6.38 -6.43 -8.41
C SER A 411 -5.43 -5.74 -7.42
N THR A 412 -5.68 -4.49 -7.02
CA THR A 412 -4.85 -3.80 -6.01
C THR A 412 -4.83 -4.55 -4.68
N TRP A 413 -5.98 -5.08 -4.27
CA TRP A 413 -6.10 -5.89 -3.07
C TRP A 413 -5.32 -7.20 -3.18
N GLY A 414 -5.39 -7.87 -4.34
CA GLY A 414 -4.59 -9.05 -4.64
C GLY A 414 -3.10 -8.82 -4.47
N TYR A 415 -2.57 -7.69 -4.98
CA TYR A 415 -1.16 -7.33 -4.78
C TYR A 415 -0.81 -7.05 -3.32
N ALA A 416 -1.69 -6.35 -2.58
CA ALA A 416 -1.49 -6.11 -1.16
C ALA A 416 -1.40 -7.44 -0.37
N ILE A 417 -2.29 -8.39 -0.65
CA ILE A 417 -2.26 -9.74 -0.05
C ILE A 417 -0.97 -10.46 -0.44
N ALA A 418 -0.57 -10.44 -1.71
CA ALA A 418 0.64 -11.11 -2.17
C ALA A 418 1.89 -10.59 -1.46
N GLN A 419 2.00 -9.26 -1.28
CA GLN A 419 3.10 -8.64 -0.52
C GLN A 419 3.07 -9.06 0.95
N LYS A 420 1.89 -9.04 1.58
CA LYS A 420 1.72 -9.50 2.97
C LYS A 420 2.13 -10.96 3.14
N MET A 421 1.72 -11.85 2.23
CA MET A 421 2.10 -13.27 2.26
C MET A 421 3.60 -13.46 2.04
N LYS A 422 4.20 -12.75 1.08
CA LYS A 422 5.66 -12.78 0.83
C LYS A 422 6.44 -12.45 2.09
N VAL A 423 6.05 -11.36 2.76
CA VAL A 423 6.70 -10.92 4.00
C VAL A 423 6.43 -11.87 5.16
N SER A 424 5.19 -12.37 5.31
CA SER A 424 4.81 -13.30 6.38
C SER A 424 5.62 -14.60 6.33
N ARG A 425 5.93 -15.10 5.12
CA ARG A 425 6.77 -16.28 4.91
C ARG A 425 8.16 -16.12 5.54
N TYR A 426 8.73 -14.92 5.47
CA TYR A 426 10.05 -14.62 6.03
C TYR A 426 9.98 -14.28 7.52
N LYS A 427 8.89 -13.67 7.98
CA LYS A 427 8.70 -13.16 9.35
C LYS A 427 8.98 -14.22 10.42
N ASP A 428 8.46 -15.43 10.27
CA ASP A 428 8.64 -16.50 11.27
C ASP A 428 10.12 -16.84 11.51
N TYR A 429 10.89 -16.92 10.43
CA TYR A 429 12.33 -17.17 10.49
C TYR A 429 13.09 -16.00 11.10
N LEU A 430 12.75 -14.76 10.69
CA LEU A 430 13.35 -13.55 11.23
C LEU A 430 13.11 -13.45 12.74
N GLU A 431 11.88 -13.67 13.21
CA GLU A 431 11.55 -13.68 14.63
C GLU A 431 12.31 -14.77 15.39
N ALA A 432 12.38 -15.99 14.84
CA ALA A 432 13.11 -17.08 15.47
C ALA A 432 14.60 -16.74 15.60
N MET A 433 15.21 -16.16 14.56
CA MET A 433 16.59 -15.71 14.58
C MET A 433 16.82 -14.60 15.63
N VAL A 434 15.95 -13.59 15.70
CA VAL A 434 16.04 -12.51 16.70
C VAL A 434 15.89 -13.07 18.12
N LYS A 435 15.00 -14.05 18.34
CA LYS A 435 14.82 -14.73 19.64
C LYS A 435 16.10 -15.46 20.11
N MET A 436 17.00 -15.86 19.20
CA MET A 436 18.28 -16.47 19.56
C MET A 436 19.24 -15.50 20.28
N GLU A 437 19.07 -14.18 20.13
CA GLU A 437 19.87 -13.18 20.84
C GLU A 437 19.79 -13.36 22.37
N LYS A 438 18.59 -13.63 22.89
CA LYS A 438 18.37 -13.89 24.33
C LYS A 438 19.11 -15.14 24.79
N LYS A 439 19.24 -16.16 23.94
CA LYS A 439 19.98 -17.39 24.26
C LYS A 439 21.49 -17.17 24.23
N MET A 440 21.99 -16.33 23.32
CA MET A 440 23.40 -15.97 23.27
C MET A 440 23.83 -15.14 24.49
N LYS A 441 23.00 -14.18 24.93
CA LYS A 441 23.25 -13.38 26.15
C LYS A 441 23.21 -14.16 27.46
N LYS A 442 22.66 -15.38 27.48
CA LYS A 442 22.65 -16.27 28.66
C LYS A 442 23.85 -17.22 28.71
N LYS A 443 24.60 -17.35 27.60
CA LYS A 443 25.77 -18.23 27.47
C LYS A 443 27.10 -17.46 27.53
N ALA A 444 27.04 -16.15 27.34
CA ALA A 444 28.13 -15.21 27.62
C ALA A 444 27.94 -14.66 29.03
#